data_AF-A0A242CHA2-F1
#
_entry.id   AF-A0A242CHA2-F1
#
_cell.length_a   1.000
_cell.length_b   1.000
_cell.length_c   1.000
_cell.angle_alpha   90.00
_cell.angle_beta   90.00
_cell.angle_gamma   90.00
#
_symmetry.space_group_name_H-M   'P 1'
#
loop_
_entity.id
_entity.type
_entity.pdbx_description
1 polymer ?
#
loop_
_entity_poly.entity_id
_entity_poly.type
_entity_poly.pdbx_seq_one_letter_code
_entity_poly.pdbx_strand_id
1 'polypeptide(L)' 'MEQSIHINYTTRKFLCTKSFSSEGRHCLKDETYTAHPIGGGYKLVFENGDMNFTDELFERVVEAWSNVLVEITA' A
#
# COMPACT_ATOMS: atom_id res chain seq x y z
N MET A 1 2.65 18.20 -25.09
CA MET A 1 1.38 17.66 -24.56
C MET A 1 1.74 16.87 -23.32
N GLU A 2 1.74 17.51 -22.16
CA GLU A 2 1.91 16.82 -20.89
C GLU A 2 0.61 16.09 -20.61
N GLN A 3 0.63 14.76 -20.72
CA GLN A 3 -0.47 13.96 -20.21
C GLN A 3 -0.40 14.08 -18.70
N SER A 4 -1.15 15.03 -18.13
CA SER A 4 -1.40 15.09 -16.70
C SER A 4 -2.12 13.82 -16.32
N ILE A 5 -1.33 12.85 -15.83
CA ILE A 5 -1.83 11.62 -15.24
C ILE A 5 -2.66 12.08 -14.04
N HIS A 6 -3.99 12.10 -14.19
CA HIS A 6 -4.88 12.20 -13.05
C HIS A 6 -4.71 10.89 -12.27
N ILE A 7 -3.66 10.82 -11.44
CA ILE A 7 -3.56 9.79 -10.41
C ILE A 7 -4.74 10.07 -9.50
N ASN A 8 -5.75 9.22 -9.60
CA ASN A 8 -6.92 9.30 -8.75
C ASN A 8 -6.41 8.88 -7.36
N TYR A 9 -6.07 9.86 -6.53
CA TYR A 9 -5.61 9.64 -5.16
C TYR A 9 -6.80 9.18 -4.32
N THR A 10 -7.15 7.92 -4.48
CA THR A 10 -8.19 7.24 -3.72
C THR A 10 -7.55 6.36 -2.67
N THR A 11 -8.28 6.12 -1.59
CA THR A 11 -7.89 5.12 -0.60
C THR A 11 -7.82 3.75 -1.26
N ARG A 12 -6.70 3.04 -1.10
CA ARG A 12 -6.48 1.69 -1.61
C ARG A 12 -6.53 0.68 -0.47
N LYS A 13 -7.02 -0.52 -0.73
CA LYS A 13 -7.15 -1.60 0.26
C LYS A 13 -6.39 -2.82 -0.19
N PHE A 14 -5.76 -3.50 0.75
CA PHE A 14 -4.90 -4.63 0.47
C PHE A 14 -5.21 -5.79 1.40
N LEU A 15 -5.40 -6.98 0.84
CA LEU A 15 -5.49 -8.24 1.57
C LEU A 15 -4.08 -8.83 1.72
N CYS A 16 -3.72 -9.18 2.95
CA CYS A 16 -2.50 -9.89 3.23
C CYS A 16 -2.71 -11.40 3.05
N THR A 17 -2.11 -12.02 2.04
CA THR A 17 -2.34 -13.44 1.74
C THR A 17 -1.47 -14.39 2.58
N LYS A 18 -0.40 -13.86 3.20
CA LYS A 18 0.51 -14.56 4.10
C LYS A 18 1.05 -13.60 5.15
N SER A 19 1.26 -14.08 6.37
CA SER A 19 1.87 -13.24 7.40
C SER A 19 3.33 -12.95 7.07
N PHE A 20 3.73 -11.69 7.15
CA PHE A 20 5.12 -11.26 7.01
C PHE A 20 5.41 -10.03 7.86
N SER A 21 6.69 -9.70 8.00
CA SER A 21 7.13 -8.49 8.67
C SER A 21 8.20 -7.77 7.85
N SER A 22 8.11 -6.45 7.80
CA SER A 22 9.05 -5.58 7.10
C SER A 22 9.18 -4.26 7.85
N GLU A 23 10.41 -3.76 8.05
CA GLU A 23 10.67 -2.49 8.77
C GLU A 23 9.94 -2.38 10.12
N GLY A 24 9.78 -3.50 10.82
CA GLY A 24 9.06 -3.56 12.10
C GLY A 24 7.53 -3.44 11.99
N ARG A 25 6.95 -3.52 10.78
CA ARG A 25 5.50 -3.60 10.54
C ARG A 25 5.06 -5.02 10.26
N HIS A 26 3.86 -5.36 10.72
CA HIS A 26 3.31 -6.70 10.58
C HIS A 26 2.13 -6.68 9.62
N CYS A 27 2.22 -7.51 8.60
CA CYS A 27 1.10 -7.89 7.75
C CYS A 27 0.67 -9.28 8.21
N LEU A 28 -0.57 -9.42 8.68
CA LEU A 28 -1.11 -10.67 9.21
C LEU A 28 -1.98 -11.33 8.15
N LYS A 29 -1.81 -12.64 7.96
CA LYS A 29 -2.58 -13.41 6.98
C LYS A 29 -4.09 -13.19 7.18
N ASP A 30 -4.80 -13.02 6.06
CA ASP A 30 -6.24 -12.84 5.93
C ASP A 30 -6.77 -11.49 6.49
N GLU A 31 -5.89 -10.60 6.97
CA GLU A 31 -6.24 -9.24 7.37
C GLU A 31 -6.16 -8.24 6.21
N THR A 32 -6.96 -7.17 6.32
CA THR A 32 -7.00 -6.09 5.33
C THR A 32 -6.35 -4.81 5.87
N TYR A 33 -5.43 -4.26 5.07
CA TYR A 33 -4.71 -3.01 5.36
C TYR A 33 -5.10 -1.91 4.39
N THR A 34 -5.04 -0.67 4.85
CA THR A 34 -5.50 0.49 4.06
C THR A 34 -4.33 1.42 3.77
N ALA A 35 -4.18 1.81 2.51
CA ALA A 35 -3.29 2.88 2.09
C ALA A 35 -4.09 4.17 1.85
N HIS A 36 -3.78 5.20 2.62
CA HIS A 36 -4.38 6.53 2.47
C HIS A 36 -3.48 7.41 1.62
N PRO A 37 -4.03 8.17 0.65
CA PRO A 37 -3.25 9.16 -0.06
C PRO A 37 -2.77 10.26 0.92
N ILE A 38 -1.53 10.66 0.76
CA ILE A 38 -0.89 11.78 1.46
C ILE A 38 -0.25 12.70 0.40
N GLY A 39 0.20 13.90 0.80
CA GLY A 39 0.81 14.83 -0.15
C GLY A 39 2.06 14.24 -0.82
N GLY A 40 1.92 13.80 -2.08
CA GLY A 40 2.99 13.21 -2.89
C GLY A 40 3.23 11.71 -2.67
N GLY A 41 2.23 10.97 -2.15
CA GLY A 41 2.42 9.56 -1.86
C GLY A 41 1.27 8.85 -1.17
N TYR A 42 1.61 7.76 -0.49
CA TYR A 42 0.68 6.93 0.28
C TYR A 42 1.21 6.60 1.68
N LYS A 43 0.29 6.54 2.63
CA LYS A 43 0.46 6.00 3.98
C LYS A 43 -0.22 4.65 4.07
N LEU A 44 0.53 3.56 4.10
CA LEU A 44 0.01 2.21 4.35
C LEU A 44 -0.02 1.93 5.85
N VAL A 45 -1.22 1.68 6.38
CA VAL A 45 -1.46 1.50 7.82
C VAL A 45 -1.58 0.01 8.15
N PHE A 46 -0.72 -0.45 9.07
CA PHE A 46 -0.73 -1.77 9.68
C PHE A 46 -1.18 -1.68 11.14
N GLU A 47 -1.46 -2.82 11.77
CA GLU A 47 -1.91 -2.86 13.18
C GLU A 47 -0.91 -2.22 14.14
N ASN A 48 0.38 -2.33 13.82
CA ASN A 48 1.48 -1.86 14.67
C ASN A 48 2.16 -0.59 14.14
N GLY A 49 1.48 0.18 13.28
CA GLY A 49 1.92 1.49 12.80
C GLY A 49 1.81 1.64 11.28
N ASP A 50 2.30 2.76 10.76
CA ASP A 50 2.24 3.08 9.34
C ASP A 50 3.61 3.12 8.66
N MET A 51 3.60 3.02 7.33
CA MET A 51 4.72 3.31 6.42
C MET A 51 4.28 4.38 5.43
N ASN A 52 5.11 5.42 5.27
CA ASN A 52 4.88 6.50 4.33
C ASN A 52 5.82 6.32 3.13
N PHE A 53 5.26 6.41 1.93
CA PHE A 53 5.97 6.24 0.68
C PHE A 53 5.69 7.41 -0.23
N THR A 54 6.65 7.79 -1.08
CA THR A 54 6.36 8.59 -2.26
C THR A 54 5.57 7.77 -3.27
N ASP A 55 4.90 8.41 -4.23
CA ASP A 55 4.10 7.71 -5.26
C ASP A 55 4.91 6.62 -5.99
N GLU A 56 6.10 6.96 -6.48
CA GLU A 56 6.95 6.01 -7.20
C GLU A 56 7.42 4.84 -6.32
N LEU A 57 7.74 5.11 -5.05
CA LEU A 57 8.16 4.07 -4.13
C LEU A 57 7.00 3.15 -3.75
N PHE A 58 5.80 3.71 -3.61
CA PHE A 58 4.62 2.95 -3.25
C PHE A 58 4.29 1.89 -4.31
N GLU A 59 4.26 2.26 -5.59
CA GLU A 59 3.98 1.29 -6.66
C GLU A 59 5.03 0.17 -6.72
N ARG A 60 6.31 0.51 -6.52
CA ARG A 60 7.39 -0.48 -6.47
C ARG A 60 7.25 -1.44 -5.28
N VAL A 61 6.80 -0.94 -4.13
CA VAL A 61 6.56 -1.77 -2.94
C VAL A 61 5.35 -2.69 -3.17
N VAL A 62 4.26 -2.18 -3.74
CA VAL A 62 3.08 -2.98 -4.09
C VAL A 62 3.46 -4.10 -5.07
N GLU A 63 4.26 -3.80 -6.09
CA GLU A 63 4.76 -4.79 -7.04
C GLU A 63 5.65 -5.84 -6.36
N ALA A 64 6.61 -5.40 -5.55
CA ALA A 64 7.54 -6.28 -4.84
C ALA A 64 6.83 -7.21 -3.85
N TRP A 65 5.71 -6.77 -3.27
CA TRP A 65 4.91 -7.55 -2.32
C TRP A 65 3.70 -8.24 -2.95
N SER A 66 3.54 -8.22 -4.28
CA SER A 66 2.37 -8.79 -4.98
C SER A 66 2.09 -10.27 -4.69
N ASN A 67 3.09 -11.02 -4.20
CA ASN A 67 2.96 -12.42 -3.78
C ASN A 67 2.41 -12.61 -2.35
N VAL A 68 2.39 -11.56 -1.53
CA VAL A 68 1.98 -11.58 -0.11
C VAL A 68 0.96 -10.50 0.25
N LEU A 69 0.81 -9.48 -0.58
CA LEU A 69 -0.08 -8.33 -0.40
C LEU A 69 -0.78 -8.04 -1.73
N VAL A 70 -2.10 -8.21 -1.76
CA VAL A 70 -2.91 -8.09 -2.98
C VAL A 70 -3.90 -6.95 -2.83
N GLU A 71 -3.93 -6.05 -3.80
CA GLU A 71 -4.93 -4.98 -3.82
C GLU A 71 -6.33 -5.56 -4.06
N ILE A 72 -7.28 -5.16 -3.22
CA ILE A 72 -8.68 -5.54 -3.32
C ILE A 72 -9.52 -4.29 -3.64
N THR A 73 -10.32 -4.38 -4.69
CA THR A 73 -11.36 -3.40 -4.96
C THR A 73 -12.51 -3.64 -3.99
N ALA A 74 -12.84 -2.60 -3.21
CA ALA A 74 -14.06 -2.57 -2.43
C ALA A 74 -15.30 -2.49 -3.34
#